data_AF-A0A8S2ZJ78-F1
#
_entry.id   AF-A0A8S2ZJ78-F1
#
_cell.length_a   1.000
_cell.length_b   1.000
_cell.length_c   1.000
_cell.angle_alpha   90.00
_cell.angle_beta   90.00
_cell.angle_gamma   90.00
#
_symmetry.space_group_name_H-M   'P 1'
#
loop_
_entity.id
_entity.type
_entity.pdbx_description
1 polymer ?
#
loop_
_entity_poly.entity_id
_entity_poly.type
_entity_poly.pdbx_seq_one_letter_code
_entity_poly.pdbx_strand_id
1 'polypeptide(L)' 'MIDSSSLMLDQIRPPVEENGHDGIEIIKKHIDEEQFSGDESSYDLAYSCLSLHWINDLPGVLRKVL' A
#
# COMPACT_ATOMS: atom_id res chain seq x y z
N MET A 1 -0.19 -4.11 -0.22
CA MET A 1 0.63 -3.16 0.55
C MET A 1 1.84 -2.77 -0.27
N ILE A 2 2.11 -1.46 -0.37
CA ILE A 2 3.30 -0.90 -1.00
C ILE A 2 4.10 -0.14 0.05
N ASP A 3 5.41 -0.18 -0.07
CA ASP A 3 6.35 0.57 0.79
C ASP A 3 7.70 0.65 0.05
N SER A 4 8.43 1.75 0.23
CA SER A 4 9.79 1.94 -0.32
C SER A 4 10.86 1.19 0.49
N SER A 5 10.52 0.71 1.69
CA SER A 5 11.37 -0.08 2.56
C SER A 5 11.07 -1.58 2.46
N SER A 6 12.01 -2.35 1.91
CA SER A 6 11.93 -3.81 1.88
C SER A 6 11.87 -4.41 3.29
N LEU A 7 12.57 -3.81 4.25
CA LEU A 7 12.58 -4.24 5.65
C LEU A 7 11.20 -4.16 6.31
N MET A 8 10.37 -3.19 5.92
CA MET A 8 9.00 -3.06 6.42
C MET A 8 8.09 -4.13 5.80
N LEU A 9 8.25 -4.39 4.49
CA LEU A 9 7.47 -5.41 3.78
C LEU A 9 7.73 -6.83 4.30
N ASP A 10 8.97 -7.13 4.67
CA ASP A 10 9.37 -8.43 5.21
C ASP A 10 8.74 -8.70 6.59
N GLN A 11 8.40 -7.65 7.34
CA GLN A 11 7.78 -7.76 8.67
C GLN A 11 6.25 -7.97 8.62
N ILE A 12 5.61 -7.78 7.46
CA ILE A 12 4.17 -8.00 7.31
C ILE A 12 3.86 -9.48 7.52
N ARG A 13 3.12 -9.76 8.59
CA ARG A 13 2.62 -11.09 8.95
C ARG A 13 1.39 -11.44 8.11
N PRO A 14 1.20 -12.72 7.76
CA PRO A 14 -0.06 -13.16 7.17
C PRO A 14 -1.23 -12.92 8.15
N PRO A 15 -2.47 -12.78 7.65
CA PRO A 15 -3.65 -12.73 8.51
C PRO A 15 -3.65 -13.96 9.43
N VAL A 16 -3.79 -13.74 10.73
CA VAL A 16 -3.80 -14.83 11.72
C VAL A 16 -5.21 -15.41 11.79
N GLU A 17 -5.31 -16.76 11.79
CA GLU A 17 -6.59 -17.49 11.90
C GLU A 17 -7.42 -17.09 13.14
N GLU A 18 -6.77 -16.65 14.23
CA GLU A 18 -7.43 -16.31 15.50
C GLU A 18 -8.44 -15.15 15.43
N ASN A 19 -8.36 -14.27 14.41
CA ASN A 19 -9.25 -13.11 14.28
C ASN A 19 -10.24 -13.19 13.09
N GLY A 20 -10.38 -14.34 12.44
CA GLY A 20 -11.44 -14.57 11.44
C GLY A 20 -11.23 -13.92 10.07
N HIS A 21 -10.00 -13.53 9.71
CA HIS A 21 -9.66 -13.05 8.37
C HIS A 21 -9.21 -14.18 7.46
N ASP A 22 -9.96 -15.28 7.45
CA ASP A 22 -9.70 -16.43 6.59
C ASP A 22 -10.01 -16.03 5.14
N GLY A 23 -9.01 -16.05 4.25
CA GLY A 23 -9.17 -15.75 2.82
C GLY A 23 -8.76 -14.36 2.31
N ILE A 24 -8.08 -13.53 3.11
CA ILE A 24 -7.52 -12.25 2.60
C ILE A 24 -6.13 -12.48 1.99
N GLU A 25 -6.00 -12.27 0.68
CA GLU A 25 -4.71 -12.26 0.00
C GLU A 25 -3.98 -10.92 0.23
N ILE A 26 -2.74 -10.98 0.70
CA ILE A 26 -1.89 -9.80 0.86
C ILE A 26 -0.81 -9.80 -0.22
N ILE A 27 -0.98 -8.95 -1.24
CA ILE A 27 0.04 -8.69 -2.25
C ILE A 27 0.96 -7.57 -1.76
N LYS A 28 2.26 -7.85 -1.66
CA LYS A 28 3.30 -6.89 -1.28
C LYS A 28 4.05 -6.43 -2.54
N LYS A 29 4.31 -5.12 -2.67
CA LYS A 29 5.18 -4.60 -3.73
C LYS A 29 6.16 -3.58 -3.15
N HIS A 30 7.46 -3.76 -3.44
CA HIS A 30 8.51 -2.80 -3.08
C HIS A 30 8.55 -1.71 -4.14
N ILE A 31 7.94 -0.56 -3.84
CA ILE A 31 7.79 0.57 -4.76
C ILE A 31 7.72 1.86 -3.94
N ASP A 32 8.28 2.94 -4.48
CA ASP A 32 8.00 4.29 -4.03
C ASP A 32 6.57 4.68 -4.44
N GLU A 33 5.78 5.25 -3.53
CA GLU A 33 4.41 5.70 -3.78
C GLU A 33 4.32 6.73 -4.92
N GLU A 34 5.35 7.55 -5.12
CA GLU A 34 5.46 8.50 -6.24
C GLU A 34 5.61 7.78 -7.59
N GLN A 35 5.98 6.51 -7.61
CA GLN A 35 6.09 5.69 -8.81
C GLN A 35 4.88 4.77 -9.02
N PHE A 36 3.92 4.78 -8.10
CA PHE A 36 2.71 3.99 -8.25
C PHE A 36 1.99 4.31 -9.57
N SER A 37 1.62 3.26 -10.29
CA SER A 37 0.80 3.29 -11.51
C SER A 37 -0.16 2.09 -11.41
N GLY A 38 -1.27 2.32 -10.73
CA GLY A 38 -2.37 1.36 -10.66
C GLY A 38 -3.23 1.40 -11.91
N ASP A 39 -3.95 0.31 -12.18
CA ASP A 39 -4.98 0.32 -13.22
C ASP A 39 -6.13 1.23 -12.78
N GLU A 40 -6.63 2.06 -13.70
CA GLU A 40 -7.76 2.96 -13.40
C GLU A 40 -8.96 2.15 -12.89
N SER A 41 -9.57 2.62 -11.80
CA SER A 41 -10.76 1.99 -11.18
C SER A 41 -10.58 0.53 -10.73
N SER A 42 -9.35 0.06 -10.51
CA SER A 42 -9.08 -1.31 -10.04
C SER A 42 -9.09 -1.48 -8.52
N TYR A 43 -9.14 -0.37 -7.76
CA TYR A 43 -9.10 -0.36 -6.31
C TYR A 43 -10.34 0.34 -5.72
N ASP A 44 -11.01 -0.30 -4.77
CA ASP A 44 -12.16 0.29 -4.06
C ASP A 44 -11.75 1.28 -2.97
N LEU A 45 -10.56 1.10 -2.38
CA LEU A 45 -10.06 1.90 -1.28
C LEU A 45 -8.53 2.05 -1.35
N ALA A 46 -8.08 3.29 -1.34
CA ALA A 46 -6.69 3.65 -1.04
C ALA A 46 -6.61 4.27 0.37
N TYR A 47 -5.67 3.80 1.19
CA TYR A 47 -5.41 4.38 2.50
C TYR A 47 -3.90 4.50 2.73
N SER A 48 -3.50 5.53 3.47
CA SER A 48 -2.15 5.69 3.99
C SER A 48 -2.24 5.95 5.49
N CYS A 49 -1.36 5.33 6.27
CA CYS A 49 -1.28 5.51 7.70
C CYS A 49 0.08 6.10 8.07
N LEU A 50 0.10 7.39 8.41
CA LEU A 50 1.28 8.12 8.86
C LEU A 50 2.48 8.06 7.88
N SER A 51 2.30 7.80 6.58
CA SER A 51 3.42 7.77 5.61
C SER A 51 3.47 8.99 4.68
N LEU A 52 2.35 9.66 4.39
CA LEU A 52 2.28 10.75 3.41
C LEU A 52 3.24 11.94 3.67
N HIS A 53 3.72 12.13 4.89
CA HIS A 53 4.65 13.21 5.22
C HIS A 53 6.07 13.00 4.69
N TRP A 54 6.38 11.79 4.19
CA TRP A 54 7.65 11.47 3.51
C TRP A 54 7.59 11.64 1.99
N ILE A 55 6.41 11.98 1.44
CA ILE A 55 6.20 12.14 0.00
C ILE A 55 6.55 13.57 -0.42
N ASN A 56 7.37 13.72 -1.45
CA ASN A 56 7.80 15.01 -1.98
C ASN A 56 6.73 15.60 -2.91
N ASP A 57 6.17 14.79 -3.80
CA ASP A 57 5.08 15.16 -4.70
C ASP A 57 3.73 14.58 -4.25
N LEU A 58 3.27 15.03 -3.07
CA LEU A 58 1.99 14.60 -2.53
C LEU A 58 0.81 14.88 -3.48
N PRO A 59 0.70 16.07 -4.13
CA PRO A 59 -0.38 16.31 -5.09
C PRO A 59 -0.34 15.35 -6.28
N GLY A 60 0.86 15.02 -6.79
CA GLY A 60 1.04 14.04 -7.85
C GLY A 60 0.61 12.64 -7.43
N VAL A 61 0.96 12.20 -6.23
CA VAL A 61 0.51 10.91 -5.66
C VAL A 61 -1.01 10.87 -5.52
N LEU A 62 -1.63 11.92 -4.97
CA LEU A 62 -3.09 11.95 -4.80
C LEU A 62 -3.84 11.89 -6.14
N ARG A 63 -3.31 12.51 -7.21
CA ARG A 63 -3.88 12.40 -8.57
C ARG A 63 -3.83 11.00 -9.17
N LYS A 64 -2.99 10.10 -8.64
CA LYS A 64 -2.87 8.72 -9.13
C LYS A 64 -3.84 7.76 -8.47
N VAL A 65 -4.46 8.18 -7.37
CA VAL A 65 -5.37 7.37 -6.55
C VAL A 65 -6.78 7.96 -6.46
N LEU A 66 -7.02 9.11 -7.12
CA LEU A 66 -8.31 9.80 -7.24
C LEU A 66 -8.75 9.77 -8.71
#